data_AF-A0A1M5PAD9-F1
#
_entry.id   AF-A0A1M5PAD9-F1
#
_cell.length_a   1.000
_cell.length_b   1.000
_cell.length_c   1.000
_cell.angle_alpha   90.00
_cell.angle_beta   90.00
_cell.angle_gamma   90.00
#
_symmetry.space_group_name_H-M   'P 1'
#
loop_
_entity.id
_entity.type
_entity.pdbx_description
1 polymer ?
#
loop_
_entity_poly.entity_id
_entity_poly.type
_entity_poly.pdbx_seq_one_letter_code
_entity_poly.pdbx_strand_id
1 'polypeptide(L)'
;MIDFFIKSTIALGVFLVFYHLILEREKMHQFNRFFLIFSIVISLVIPFISIEIVREIPLNVKNQISFDPATITKFQNEEKIDYKLIFLWSAYGLVTLLLAARFGRNVWVIMSKSKSNTTINFKNSKLVLVDEKILPHTFLNYIFVNSADYKNRKIEEELYTHELVHVTQKHTVDILFVEVLKTIFWFNPLFIFYKKAIQLNHEFLADQQIVEEYNNVPFYQKLLLEKGNGSPAISLASNLNYLVTKKRLIMMTKNTSKNRAFLKEIAIIPIFTILIVFLCFKTVAQEPKIEMKTVTHNNALETNRFKKTDVLNKEKSDVTPKNKNQELMTEQNRKISEDDSVAKSADIIVNSIGEKPEFPGGITAFYKFIGANFKTPAEVAANKIEGKAYLEFMVEKDGSLSEFKILKDLGYGIGDEVIRVLKLSPTWTPGTEKGKPVRVLYSLPVTIENNEEPKKYKVIKASYPRMDFAPTIFGN
;
A
#
# COMPACT_ATOMS: atom_id res chain seq x y z
N MET A 1 -10.77 -6.26 -30.65
CA MET A 1 -9.94 -7.13 -29.78
C MET A 1 -8.61 -6.49 -29.37
N ILE A 2 -7.70 -6.14 -30.28
CA ILE A 2 -6.40 -5.54 -29.90
C ILE A 2 -6.57 -4.24 -29.09
N ASP A 3 -7.45 -3.34 -29.54
CA ASP A 3 -7.83 -2.10 -28.81
C ASP A 3 -8.28 -2.36 -27.35
N PHE A 4 -9.07 -3.41 -27.13
CA PHE A 4 -9.51 -3.83 -25.80
C PHE A 4 -8.31 -4.17 -24.90
N PHE A 5 -7.38 -5.01 -25.38
CA PHE A 5 -6.23 -5.41 -24.59
C PHE A 5 -5.29 -4.24 -24.28
N ILE A 6 -5.08 -3.32 -25.24
CA ILE A 6 -4.26 -2.13 -25.05
C ILE A 6 -4.88 -1.21 -24.00
N LYS A 7 -6.14 -0.79 -24.19
CA LYS A 7 -6.84 0.10 -23.25
C LYS A 7 -6.92 -0.49 -21.84
N SER A 8 -7.26 -1.77 -21.74
CA SER A 8 -7.33 -2.47 -20.45
C SER A 8 -5.97 -2.57 -19.75
N THR A 9 -4.89 -2.86 -20.49
CA THR A 9 -3.54 -2.96 -19.92
C THR A 9 -3.01 -1.60 -19.46
N ILE A 10 -3.29 -0.52 -20.21
CA ILE A 10 -2.95 0.85 -19.80
C ILE A 10 -3.69 1.21 -18.50
N ALA A 11 -5.00 0.96 -18.44
CA ALA A 11 -5.82 1.20 -17.26
C ALA A 11 -5.30 0.45 -16.01
N LEU A 12 -5.06 -0.87 -16.15
CA LEU A 12 -4.48 -1.71 -15.10
C LEU A 12 -3.15 -1.15 -14.59
N GLY A 13 -2.27 -0.71 -15.50
CA GLY A 13 -0.95 -0.17 -15.18
C GLY A 13 -1.02 1.14 -14.40
N VAL A 14 -1.87 2.09 -14.83
CA VAL A 14 -2.05 3.39 -14.17
C VAL A 14 -2.56 3.21 -12.74
N PHE A 15 -3.60 2.39 -12.52
CA PHE A 15 -4.12 2.16 -11.17
C PHE A 15 -3.13 1.43 -10.26
N LEU A 16 -2.36 0.47 -10.80
CA LEU A 16 -1.35 -0.27 -10.03
C LEU A 16 -0.19 0.63 -9.60
N VAL A 17 0.27 1.53 -10.49
CA VAL A 17 1.29 2.53 -10.16
C VAL A 17 0.78 3.50 -9.10
N PHE A 18 -0.46 4.00 -9.22
CA PHE A 18 -1.07 4.84 -8.20
C PHE A 18 -1.12 4.14 -6.83
N TYR A 19 -1.54 2.87 -6.80
CA TYR A 19 -1.57 2.07 -5.58
C TYR A 19 -0.19 2.02 -4.89
N HIS A 20 0.87 1.62 -5.60
CA HIS A 20 2.21 1.48 -5.04
C HIS A 20 2.84 2.81 -4.60
N LEU A 21 2.51 3.92 -5.26
CA LEU A 21 3.06 5.23 -4.91
C LEU A 21 2.32 5.89 -3.73
N ILE A 22 1.00 5.79 -3.67
CA ILE A 22 0.16 6.62 -2.79
C ILE A 22 -0.57 5.82 -1.70
N LEU A 23 -1.17 4.68 -2.06
CA LEU A 23 -2.11 3.92 -1.22
C LEU A 23 -1.44 2.84 -0.36
N GLU A 24 -0.53 2.05 -0.94
CA GLU A 24 0.15 0.94 -0.25
C GLU A 24 0.88 1.42 1.01
N ARG A 25 1.33 2.68 0.99
CA ARG A 25 2.12 3.30 2.05
C ARG A 25 1.29 3.68 3.27
N GLU A 26 -0.05 3.65 3.24
CA GLU A 26 -0.92 4.15 4.31
C GLU A 26 -1.77 3.06 4.99
N LYS A 27 -2.15 3.29 6.25
CA LYS A 27 -3.00 2.39 7.06
C LYS A 27 -4.48 2.54 6.71
N MET A 28 -4.81 2.20 5.46
CA MET A 28 -6.15 2.25 4.85
C MET A 28 -6.48 0.92 4.15
N HIS A 29 -6.09 -0.20 4.78
CA HIS A 29 -6.04 -1.50 4.11
C HIS A 29 -7.40 -2.02 3.64
N GLN A 30 -8.50 -1.65 4.30
CA GLN A 30 -9.86 -1.97 3.82
C GLN A 30 -10.16 -1.26 2.48
N PHE A 31 -9.92 0.05 2.41
CA PHE A 31 -10.07 0.83 1.18
C PHE A 31 -9.18 0.27 0.05
N ASN A 32 -7.92 -0.01 0.36
CA ASN A 32 -6.96 -0.59 -0.58
C ASN A 32 -7.42 -1.94 -1.15
N ARG A 33 -8.07 -2.79 -0.35
CA ARG A 33 -8.66 -4.06 -0.81
C ARG A 33 -9.71 -3.82 -1.89
N PHE A 34 -10.66 -2.93 -1.61
CA PHE A 34 -11.70 -2.57 -2.59
C PHE A 34 -11.10 -1.91 -3.84
N PHE A 35 -10.17 -0.98 -3.68
CA PHE A 35 -9.49 -0.33 -4.80
C PHE A 35 -8.80 -1.33 -5.73
N LEU A 36 -8.03 -2.29 -5.20
CA LEU A 36 -7.29 -3.27 -6.00
C LEU A 36 -8.21 -4.20 -6.81
N ILE A 37 -9.34 -4.63 -6.25
CA ILE A 37 -10.31 -5.47 -6.96
C ILE A 37 -11.12 -4.62 -7.96
N PHE A 38 -11.57 -3.44 -7.55
CA PHE A 38 -12.34 -2.53 -8.40
C PHE A 38 -11.52 -2.04 -9.59
N SER A 39 -10.24 -1.71 -9.40
CA SER A 39 -9.37 -1.25 -10.49
C SER A 39 -9.17 -2.32 -11.56
N ILE A 40 -9.12 -3.60 -11.19
CA ILE A 40 -9.12 -4.72 -12.13
C ILE A 40 -10.42 -4.77 -12.92
N VAL A 41 -11.57 -4.78 -12.23
CA VAL A 41 -12.89 -4.87 -12.88
C VAL A 41 -13.11 -3.69 -13.82
N ILE A 42 -12.86 -2.46 -13.37
CA ILE A 42 -13.12 -1.27 -14.19
C ILE A 42 -12.17 -1.15 -15.37
N SER A 43 -10.91 -1.62 -15.25
CA SER A 43 -9.98 -1.70 -16.37
C SER A 43 -10.40 -2.71 -17.44
N LEU A 44 -11.15 -3.75 -17.07
CA LEU A 44 -11.75 -4.68 -18.03
C LEU A 44 -13.06 -4.14 -18.63
N VAL A 45 -13.76 -3.22 -17.95
CA VAL A 45 -15.01 -2.61 -18.42
C VAL A 45 -14.78 -1.39 -19.32
N ILE A 46 -13.78 -0.55 -19.01
CA ILE A 46 -13.48 0.71 -19.73
C ILE A 46 -13.50 0.56 -21.27
N PRO A 47 -12.88 -0.45 -21.90
CA PRO A 47 -12.81 -0.51 -23.37
C PRO A 47 -14.16 -0.80 -24.07
N PHE A 48 -15.19 -1.21 -23.31
CA PHE A 48 -16.56 -1.34 -23.83
C PHE A 48 -17.34 -0.02 -23.81
N ILE A 49 -16.84 0.99 -23.10
CA ILE A 49 -17.41 2.33 -23.09
C ILE A 49 -16.73 3.13 -24.20
N SER A 50 -17.48 3.52 -25.23
CA SER A 50 -17.00 4.50 -26.20
C SER A 50 -17.98 5.62 -26.43
N ILE A 51 -17.51 6.86 -26.29
CA ILE A 51 -18.27 8.08 -26.51
C ILE A 51 -17.79 8.66 -27.83
N GLU A 52 -18.71 8.82 -28.78
CA GLU A 52 -18.41 9.33 -30.12
C GLU A 52 -18.63 10.84 -30.16
N ILE A 53 -17.56 11.59 -30.49
CA ILE A 53 -17.65 13.02 -30.79
C ILE A 53 -17.70 13.16 -32.31
N VAL A 54 -18.82 13.66 -32.80
CA VAL A 54 -18.98 14.08 -34.20
C VAL A 54 -18.08 15.28 -34.45
N ARG A 55 -17.24 15.19 -35.48
CA ARG A 55 -16.46 16.33 -35.98
C ARG A 55 -16.81 16.58 -37.43
N GLU A 56 -17.40 17.75 -37.71
CA GLU A 56 -17.63 18.23 -39.07
C GLU A 56 -16.28 18.49 -39.75
N ILE A 57 -16.08 17.90 -40.93
CA ILE A 57 -14.92 18.17 -41.78
C ILE A 57 -15.33 19.22 -42.81
N PRO A 58 -14.59 20.33 -42.98
CA PRO A 58 -14.89 21.29 -44.03
C PRO A 58 -14.69 20.63 -45.41
N LEU A 59 -15.74 20.68 -46.23
CA LEU A 59 -15.74 20.18 -47.61
C LEU A 59 -14.73 20.97 -48.46
N ASN A 60 -13.61 20.35 -48.82
CA ASN A 60 -12.72 20.87 -49.85
C ASN A 60 -13.14 20.32 -51.22
N VAL A 61 -14.13 20.96 -51.84
CA VAL A 61 -14.69 20.54 -53.13
C VAL A 61 -13.70 20.84 -54.27
N LYS A 62 -12.80 19.88 -54.54
CA LYS A 62 -12.00 19.89 -55.77
C LYS A 62 -12.72 19.05 -56.83
N ASN A 63 -13.57 19.70 -57.63
CA ASN A 63 -14.28 19.06 -58.74
C ASN A 63 -13.31 18.55 -59.81
N GLN A 64 -13.08 17.23 -59.84
CA GLN A 64 -12.72 16.50 -61.06
C GLN A 64 -13.55 15.21 -61.11
N ILE A 65 -14.74 15.33 -61.70
CA ILE A 65 -15.53 14.19 -62.12
C ILE A 65 -15.05 13.83 -63.54
N SER A 66 -14.39 12.69 -63.67
CA SER A 66 -14.19 12.02 -64.96
C SER A 66 -14.72 10.60 -64.81
N PHE A 67 -15.96 10.38 -65.25
CA PHE A 67 -16.55 9.06 -65.28
C PHE A 67 -16.09 8.33 -66.54
N ASP A 68 -15.30 7.28 -66.37
CA ASP A 68 -15.01 6.30 -67.43
C ASP A 68 -15.97 5.09 -67.24
N PRO A 69 -16.98 4.90 -68.12
CA PRO A 69 -18.03 3.91 -67.94
C PRO A 69 -17.60 2.51 -68.44
N ALA A 70 -16.43 2.02 -68.02
CA ALA A 70 -15.81 0.83 -68.63
C ALA A 70 -15.19 -0.20 -67.64
N THR A 71 -15.67 -0.31 -66.38
CA THR A 71 -15.42 -1.54 -65.59
C THR A 71 -16.49 -1.85 -64.55
N ILE A 72 -17.55 -2.58 -64.93
CA ILE A 72 -18.38 -3.31 -63.96
C ILE A 72 -17.71 -4.66 -63.68
N THR A 73 -16.61 -4.64 -62.92
CA THR A 73 -16.07 -5.87 -62.34
C THR A 73 -17.04 -6.32 -61.25
N LYS A 74 -17.68 -7.47 -61.45
CA LYS A 74 -18.39 -8.14 -60.35
C LYS A 74 -17.35 -8.53 -59.30
N PHE A 75 -17.33 -7.83 -58.17
CA PHE A 75 -16.59 -8.24 -56.99
C PHE A 75 -17.23 -9.51 -56.42
N GLN A 76 -16.79 -10.67 -56.90
CA GLN A 76 -16.92 -11.89 -56.12
C GLN A 76 -15.92 -11.79 -54.97
N ASN A 77 -16.42 -11.41 -53.79
CA ASN A 77 -15.67 -11.59 -52.56
C ASN A 77 -15.57 -13.11 -52.31
N GLU A 78 -14.48 -13.73 -52.76
CA GLU A 78 -14.02 -14.96 -52.14
C GLU A 78 -13.69 -14.64 -50.68
N GLU A 79 -14.50 -15.13 -49.74
CA GLU A 79 -14.20 -15.03 -48.31
C GLU A 79 -12.99 -15.90 -47.97
N LYS A 80 -11.80 -15.35 -48.24
CA LYS A 80 -10.53 -16.01 -47.99
C LYS A 80 -10.30 -16.11 -46.48
N ILE A 81 -10.67 -17.25 -45.93
CA ILE A 81 -10.50 -17.60 -44.51
C ILE A 81 -9.05 -17.35 -44.09
N ASP A 82 -8.84 -16.44 -43.13
CA ASP A 82 -7.51 -16.21 -42.56
C ASP A 82 -7.14 -17.31 -41.56
N TYR A 83 -6.51 -18.36 -42.09
CA TYR A 83 -5.97 -19.47 -41.32
C TYR A 83 -4.98 -19.03 -40.23
N LYS A 84 -4.30 -17.86 -40.37
CA LYS A 84 -3.39 -17.35 -39.31
C LYS A 84 -4.16 -16.91 -38.08
N LEU A 85 -5.27 -16.19 -38.28
CA LEU A 85 -6.13 -15.73 -37.19
C LEU A 85 -6.76 -16.91 -36.45
N ILE A 86 -7.26 -17.92 -37.19
CA ILE A 86 -7.81 -19.15 -36.62
C ILE A 86 -6.74 -19.87 -35.79
N PHE A 87 -5.56 -20.12 -36.37
CA PHE A 87 -4.45 -20.77 -35.66
C PHE A 87 -4.07 -20.05 -34.36
N LEU A 88 -4.00 -18.71 -34.39
CA LEU A 88 -3.65 -17.91 -33.20
C LEU A 88 -4.71 -18.04 -32.09
N TRP A 89 -6.00 -18.01 -32.42
CA TRP A 89 -7.08 -18.21 -31.45
C TRP A 89 -7.12 -19.65 -30.92
N SER A 90 -6.90 -20.66 -31.76
CA SER A 90 -6.80 -22.06 -31.33
C SER A 90 -5.61 -22.29 -30.38
N ALA A 91 -4.44 -21.72 -30.69
CA ALA A 91 -3.27 -21.79 -29.82
C ALA A 91 -3.50 -21.08 -28.48
N TYR A 92 -4.09 -19.88 -28.49
CA TYR A 92 -4.46 -19.15 -27.27
C TYR A 92 -5.46 -19.94 -26.41
N GLY A 93 -6.48 -20.53 -27.03
CA GLY A 93 -7.47 -21.39 -26.36
C GLY A 93 -6.83 -22.62 -25.72
N LEU A 94 -5.94 -23.30 -26.44
CA LEU A 94 -5.21 -24.48 -25.94
C LEU A 94 -4.34 -24.15 -24.72
N VAL A 95 -3.54 -23.08 -24.77
CA VAL A 95 -2.71 -22.65 -23.63
C VAL A 95 -3.60 -22.28 -22.43
N THR A 96 -4.68 -21.54 -22.67
CA THR A 96 -5.64 -21.15 -21.61
C THR A 96 -6.28 -22.38 -20.97
N LEU A 97 -6.67 -23.40 -21.75
CA LEU A 97 -7.24 -24.65 -21.27
C LEU A 97 -6.25 -25.45 -20.40
N LEU A 98 -4.97 -25.56 -20.82
CA LEU A 98 -3.93 -26.23 -20.05
C LEU A 98 -3.66 -25.54 -18.71
N LEU A 99 -3.63 -24.20 -18.70
CA LEU A 99 -3.49 -23.41 -17.48
C LEU A 99 -4.72 -23.54 -16.57
N ALA A 100 -5.93 -23.56 -17.13
CA ALA A 100 -7.18 -23.76 -16.39
C ALA A 100 -7.24 -25.16 -15.76
N ALA A 101 -6.83 -26.21 -16.48
CA ALA A 101 -6.74 -27.56 -15.94
C ALA A 101 -5.70 -27.67 -14.80
N ARG A 102 -4.54 -27.01 -14.94
CA ARG A 102 -3.53 -26.90 -13.87
C ARG A 102 -4.09 -26.17 -12.64
N PHE A 103 -4.81 -25.06 -12.83
CA PHE A 103 -5.46 -24.30 -11.76
C PHE A 103 -6.53 -25.15 -11.04
N GLY A 104 -7.43 -25.80 -11.79
CA GLY A 104 -8.46 -26.68 -11.24
C GLY A 104 -7.87 -27.85 -10.45
N ARG A 105 -6.80 -28.49 -10.95
CA ARG A 105 -6.06 -29.52 -10.22
C ARG A 105 -5.49 -28.99 -8.90
N ASN A 106 -4.90 -27.79 -8.88
CA ASN A 106 -4.34 -27.22 -7.65
C ASN A 106 -5.41 -26.97 -6.58
N VAL A 107 -6.57 -26.42 -6.97
CA VAL A 107 -7.72 -26.24 -6.08
C VAL A 107 -8.23 -27.58 -5.57
N TRP A 108 -8.37 -28.58 -6.45
CA TRP A 108 -8.80 -29.92 -6.09
C TRP A 108 -7.85 -30.60 -5.09
N VAL A 109 -6.52 -30.47 -5.25
CA VAL A 109 -5.54 -31.04 -4.30
C VAL A 109 -5.72 -30.43 -2.90
N ILE A 110 -5.87 -29.11 -2.78
CA ILE A 110 -6.06 -28.44 -1.48
C ILE A 110 -7.40 -28.89 -0.84
N MET A 111 -8.48 -28.90 -1.62
CA MET A 111 -9.80 -29.37 -1.14
C MET A 111 -9.81 -30.86 -0.78
N SER A 112 -9.00 -31.68 -1.45
CA SER A 112 -8.82 -33.10 -1.12
C SER A 112 -8.13 -33.25 0.23
N LYS A 113 -7.07 -32.47 0.52
CA LYS A 113 -6.44 -32.45 1.85
C LYS A 113 -7.43 -32.08 2.97
N SER A 114 -8.37 -31.16 2.74
CA SER A 114 -9.43 -30.83 3.71
C SER A 114 -10.41 -31.97 3.99
N LYS A 115 -10.54 -32.95 3.09
CA LYS A 115 -11.44 -34.10 3.22
C LYS A 115 -10.74 -35.36 3.74
N SER A 116 -9.46 -35.52 3.45
CA SER A 116 -8.67 -36.71 3.81
C SER A 116 -8.09 -36.68 5.23
N ASN A 117 -7.98 -35.49 5.83
CA ASN A 117 -7.35 -35.27 7.13
C ASN A 117 -8.39 -35.02 8.23
N THR A 118 -8.02 -35.23 9.50
CA THR A 118 -8.92 -34.97 10.63
C THR A 118 -9.23 -33.48 10.75
N THR A 119 -10.52 -33.13 10.82
CA THR A 119 -10.98 -31.74 10.98
C THR A 119 -11.61 -31.48 12.33
N ILE A 120 -11.27 -30.34 12.95
CA ILE A 120 -11.80 -29.89 14.25
C ILE A 120 -12.51 -28.54 14.05
N ASN A 121 -13.70 -28.35 14.60
CA ASN A 121 -14.40 -27.07 14.55
C ASN A 121 -13.71 -26.04 15.45
N PHE A 122 -13.44 -24.83 14.93
CA PHE A 122 -12.75 -23.76 15.66
C PHE A 122 -13.33 -22.39 15.31
N LYS A 123 -14.05 -21.77 16.26
CA LYS A 123 -14.81 -20.53 16.02
C LYS A 123 -15.66 -20.67 14.73
N ASN A 124 -15.57 -19.73 13.79
CA ASN A 124 -16.26 -19.77 12.49
C ASN A 124 -15.47 -20.49 11.37
N SER A 125 -14.57 -21.41 11.73
CA SER A 125 -13.64 -22.09 10.81
C SER A 125 -13.46 -23.57 11.16
N LYS A 126 -12.76 -24.32 10.29
CA LYS A 126 -12.35 -25.70 10.54
C LYS A 126 -10.83 -25.82 10.52
N LEU A 127 -10.25 -26.27 11.63
CA LEU A 127 -8.85 -26.66 11.70
C LEU A 127 -8.67 -28.01 10.99
N VAL A 128 -7.75 -28.09 10.03
CA VAL A 128 -7.35 -29.33 9.35
C VAL A 128 -5.97 -29.71 9.87
N LEU A 129 -5.86 -30.82 10.59
CA LEU A 129 -4.57 -31.29 11.11
C LEU A 129 -3.84 -32.09 10.02
N VAL A 130 -2.66 -31.65 9.61
CA VAL A 130 -1.84 -32.31 8.59
C VAL A 130 -0.51 -32.73 9.21
N ASP A 131 -0.01 -33.94 8.92
CA ASP A 131 1.24 -34.42 9.52
C ASP A 131 2.51 -33.78 8.89
N GLU A 132 2.39 -33.21 7.69
CA GLU A 132 3.42 -32.39 7.02
C GLU A 132 3.83 -31.20 7.90
N LYS A 133 5.15 -30.90 7.99
CA LYS A 133 5.66 -29.73 8.72
C LYS A 133 5.43 -28.44 7.94
N ILE A 134 4.20 -27.94 8.01
CA ILE A 134 3.73 -26.71 7.37
C ILE A 134 3.58 -25.58 8.40
N LEU A 135 3.77 -24.33 7.95
CA LEU A 135 3.24 -23.18 8.67
C LEU A 135 1.70 -23.19 8.57
N PRO A 136 0.99 -22.66 9.59
CA PRO A 136 -0.43 -22.36 9.48
C PRO A 136 -0.74 -21.58 8.21
N HIS A 137 -1.80 -21.99 7.50
CA HIS A 137 -2.28 -21.27 6.32
C HIS A 137 -3.76 -21.55 6.06
N THR A 138 -4.43 -20.59 5.44
CA THR A 138 -5.88 -20.60 5.23
C THR A 138 -6.27 -20.84 3.78
N PHE A 139 -7.32 -21.65 3.56
CA PHE A 139 -8.04 -21.75 2.29
C PHE A 139 -9.55 -21.84 2.54
N LEU A 140 -10.31 -20.88 2.01
CA LEU A 140 -11.76 -20.75 2.22
C LEU A 140 -12.11 -20.67 3.72
N ASN A 141 -12.74 -21.70 4.27
CA ASN A 141 -13.09 -21.82 5.69
C ASN A 141 -12.22 -22.83 6.46
N TYR A 142 -11.14 -23.31 5.86
CA TYR A 142 -10.19 -24.27 6.43
C TYR A 142 -8.89 -23.57 6.80
N ILE A 143 -8.42 -23.81 8.02
CA ILE A 143 -7.09 -23.42 8.51
C ILE A 143 -6.28 -24.71 8.65
N PHE A 144 -5.24 -24.87 7.84
CA PHE A 144 -4.36 -26.04 7.89
C PHE A 144 -3.25 -25.79 8.90
N VAL A 145 -3.05 -26.73 9.82
CA VAL A 145 -1.99 -26.65 10.85
C VAL A 145 -1.27 -28.00 10.98
N ASN A 146 -0.02 -27.98 11.42
CA ASN A 146 0.70 -29.22 11.69
C ASN A 146 0.09 -29.98 12.89
N SER A 147 -0.20 -31.26 12.68
CA SER A 147 -0.78 -32.21 13.64
C SER A 147 0.04 -32.31 14.94
N ALA A 148 1.37 -32.35 14.84
CA ALA A 148 2.26 -32.44 16.01
C ALA A 148 2.39 -31.09 16.73
N ASP A 149 2.52 -29.96 16.04
CA ASP A 149 2.61 -28.64 16.67
C ASP A 149 1.30 -28.23 17.34
N TYR A 150 0.15 -28.62 16.76
CA TYR A 150 -1.17 -28.50 17.40
C TYR A 150 -1.25 -29.31 18.71
N LYS A 151 -0.96 -30.62 18.65
CA LYS A 151 -1.02 -31.52 19.83
C LYS A 151 -0.05 -31.09 20.94
N ASN A 152 1.14 -30.63 20.56
CA ASN A 152 2.18 -30.15 21.48
C ASN A 152 1.99 -28.68 21.92
N ARG A 153 0.92 -27.99 21.49
CA ARG A 153 0.61 -26.58 21.83
C ARG A 153 1.76 -25.60 21.51
N LYS A 154 2.40 -25.78 20.35
CA LYS A 154 3.50 -24.95 19.84
C LYS A 154 3.06 -23.82 18.89
N ILE A 155 1.75 -23.55 18.84
CA ILE A 155 1.13 -22.54 18.00
C ILE A 155 0.50 -21.51 18.94
N GLU A 156 0.94 -20.27 18.78
CA GLU A 156 0.59 -19.10 19.56
C GLU A 156 -0.80 -18.58 19.16
N GLU A 157 -1.49 -17.89 20.07
CA GLU A 157 -2.90 -17.52 19.87
C GLU A 157 -3.06 -16.48 18.74
N GLU A 158 -2.12 -15.54 18.68
CA GLU A 158 -2.04 -14.50 17.66
C GLU A 158 -1.98 -15.09 16.25
N LEU A 159 -1.33 -16.25 16.08
CA LEU A 159 -1.23 -16.93 14.80
C LEU A 159 -2.55 -17.62 14.40
N TYR A 160 -3.30 -18.18 15.36
CA TYR A 160 -4.65 -18.68 15.08
C TYR A 160 -5.61 -17.54 14.73
N THR A 161 -5.52 -16.41 15.43
CA THR A 161 -6.38 -15.26 15.16
C THR A 161 -6.02 -14.61 13.80
N HIS A 162 -4.74 -14.58 13.42
CA HIS A 162 -4.29 -14.12 12.09
C HIS A 162 -4.92 -14.95 10.96
N GLU A 163 -4.81 -16.27 11.03
CA GLU A 163 -5.44 -17.18 10.05
C GLU A 163 -6.97 -17.07 10.06
N LEU A 164 -7.58 -16.89 11.24
CA LEU A 164 -9.03 -16.66 11.35
C LEU A 164 -9.48 -15.38 10.65
N VAL A 165 -8.66 -14.33 10.59
CA VAL A 165 -8.98 -13.12 9.81
C VAL A 165 -9.07 -13.44 8.32
N HIS A 166 -8.18 -14.28 7.79
CA HIS A 166 -8.24 -14.71 6.39
C HIS A 166 -9.54 -15.49 6.07
N VAL A 167 -10.03 -16.31 7.00
CA VAL A 167 -11.33 -17.00 6.89
C VAL A 167 -12.49 -16.00 6.94
N THR A 168 -12.55 -15.19 7.99
CA THR A 168 -13.71 -14.30 8.26
C THR A 168 -13.85 -13.21 7.20
N GLN A 169 -12.75 -12.64 6.73
CA GLN A 169 -12.73 -11.66 5.63
C GLN A 169 -12.75 -12.30 4.23
N LYS A 170 -12.78 -13.65 4.12
CA LYS A 170 -12.86 -14.43 2.88
C LYS A 170 -11.75 -14.13 1.86
N HIS A 171 -10.52 -13.86 2.32
CA HIS A 171 -9.39 -13.44 1.47
C HIS A 171 -9.09 -14.39 0.31
N THR A 172 -9.36 -15.70 0.47
CA THR A 172 -9.22 -16.69 -0.61
C THR A 172 -10.04 -16.35 -1.87
N VAL A 173 -11.20 -15.70 -1.74
CA VAL A 173 -12.06 -15.36 -2.89
C VAL A 173 -11.36 -14.38 -3.82
N ASP A 174 -10.80 -13.30 -3.27
CA ASP A 174 -10.03 -12.30 -4.00
C ASP A 174 -8.83 -12.92 -4.75
N ILE A 175 -8.13 -13.88 -4.12
CA ILE A 175 -6.98 -14.58 -4.72
C ILE A 175 -7.42 -15.53 -5.84
N LEU A 176 -8.54 -16.25 -5.66
CA LEU A 176 -9.11 -17.09 -6.70
C LEU A 176 -9.57 -16.26 -7.91
N PHE A 177 -10.20 -15.10 -7.67
CA PHE A 177 -10.58 -14.16 -8.73
C PHE A 177 -9.38 -13.74 -9.59
N VAL A 178 -8.27 -13.32 -8.97
CA VAL A 178 -7.07 -12.93 -9.73
C VAL A 178 -6.36 -14.13 -10.35
N GLU A 179 -6.36 -15.32 -9.76
CA GLU A 179 -5.80 -16.52 -10.40
C GLU A 179 -6.61 -16.98 -11.64
N VAL A 180 -7.94 -16.85 -11.63
CA VAL A 180 -8.77 -17.06 -12.83
C VAL A 180 -8.40 -16.04 -13.91
N LEU A 181 -8.25 -14.76 -13.56
CA LEU A 181 -7.82 -13.73 -14.53
C LEU A 181 -6.39 -13.97 -15.03
N LYS A 182 -5.45 -14.41 -14.19
CA LYS A 182 -4.10 -14.83 -14.61
C LYS A 182 -4.10 -16.03 -15.54
N THR A 183 -5.13 -16.87 -15.51
CA THR A 183 -5.29 -18.02 -16.41
C THR A 183 -5.74 -17.57 -17.80
N ILE A 184 -6.69 -16.62 -17.86
CA ILE A 184 -7.19 -16.05 -19.11
C ILE A 184 -6.14 -15.10 -19.72
N PHE A 185 -5.69 -14.11 -18.97
CA PHE A 185 -4.74 -13.09 -19.37
C PHE A 185 -3.29 -13.49 -19.05
N TRP A 186 -2.93 -14.75 -19.31
CA TRP A 186 -1.63 -15.34 -18.93
C TRP A 186 -0.40 -14.61 -19.51
N PHE A 187 -0.57 -13.92 -20.64
CA PHE A 187 0.46 -13.10 -21.28
C PHE A 187 0.65 -11.72 -20.63
N ASN A 188 -0.28 -11.27 -19.78
CA ASN A 188 -0.24 -9.95 -19.15
C ASN A 188 0.38 -10.03 -17.73
N PRO A 189 1.62 -9.55 -17.53
CA PRO A 189 2.31 -9.66 -16.24
C PRO A 189 1.69 -8.78 -15.14
N LEU A 190 0.84 -7.80 -15.46
CA LEU A 190 0.23 -6.92 -14.46
C LEU A 190 -0.58 -7.69 -13.42
N PHE A 191 -1.26 -8.78 -13.82
CA PHE A 191 -2.01 -9.62 -12.90
C PHE A 191 -1.11 -10.33 -11.86
N ILE A 192 0.17 -10.54 -12.14
CA ILE A 192 1.15 -11.08 -11.18
C ILE A 192 1.44 -10.05 -10.09
N PHE A 193 1.57 -8.78 -10.46
CA PHE A 193 1.78 -7.68 -9.52
C PHE A 193 0.51 -7.38 -8.71
N TYR A 194 -0.65 -7.36 -9.35
CA TYR A 194 -1.95 -7.25 -8.66
C TYR A 194 -2.15 -8.36 -7.62
N LYS A 195 -1.85 -9.63 -7.96
CA LYS A 195 -1.90 -10.71 -6.98
C LYS A 195 -1.00 -10.41 -5.76
N LYS A 196 0.25 -10.02 -5.98
CA LYS A 196 1.19 -9.67 -4.89
C LYS A 196 0.69 -8.50 -4.03
N ALA A 197 0.11 -7.47 -4.65
CA ALA A 197 -0.47 -6.33 -3.96
C ALA A 197 -1.68 -6.74 -3.09
N ILE A 198 -2.59 -7.55 -3.63
CA ILE A 198 -3.77 -8.05 -2.91
C ILE A 198 -3.35 -8.94 -1.74
N GLN A 199 -2.42 -9.88 -1.97
CA GLN A 199 -1.87 -10.73 -0.90
C GLN A 199 -1.24 -9.87 0.22
N LEU A 200 -0.35 -8.94 -0.12
CA LEU A 200 0.26 -8.06 0.88
C LEU A 200 -0.78 -7.25 1.67
N ASN A 201 -1.84 -6.79 1.01
CA ASN A 201 -2.92 -6.07 1.66
C ASN A 201 -3.78 -6.98 2.57
N HIS A 202 -3.96 -8.25 2.23
CA HIS A 202 -4.58 -9.26 3.10
C HIS A 202 -3.75 -9.54 4.35
N GLU A 203 -2.41 -9.61 4.21
CA GLU A 203 -1.50 -9.71 5.35
C GLU A 203 -1.66 -8.49 6.27
N PHE A 204 -1.63 -7.27 5.71
CA PHE A 204 -1.82 -6.03 6.48
C PHE A 204 -3.17 -5.98 7.22
N LEU A 205 -4.25 -6.50 6.62
CA LEU A 205 -5.57 -6.58 7.24
C LEU A 205 -5.61 -7.54 8.44
N ALA A 206 -4.93 -8.67 8.33
CA ALA A 206 -4.83 -9.63 9.44
C ALA A 206 -3.87 -9.14 10.52
N ASP A 207 -2.73 -8.56 10.14
CA ASP A 207 -1.78 -7.93 11.06
C ASP A 207 -2.42 -6.78 11.84
N GLN A 208 -3.23 -5.94 11.18
CA GLN A 208 -3.95 -4.85 11.85
C GLN A 208 -4.89 -5.36 12.94
N GLN A 209 -5.65 -6.43 12.68
CA GLN A 209 -6.55 -7.03 13.67
C GLN A 209 -5.77 -7.54 14.90
N ILE A 210 -4.61 -8.19 14.71
CA ILE A 210 -3.78 -8.67 15.83
C ILE A 210 -3.23 -7.50 16.66
N VAL A 211 -2.79 -6.43 16.01
CA VAL A 211 -2.32 -5.22 16.72
C VAL A 211 -3.44 -4.58 17.54
N GLU A 212 -4.67 -4.55 17.03
CA GLU A 212 -5.83 -3.98 17.72
C GLU A 212 -6.35 -4.87 18.86
N GLU A 213 -6.30 -6.20 18.71
CA GLU A 213 -6.82 -7.17 19.69
C GLU A 213 -5.83 -7.46 20.83
N TYR A 214 -4.55 -7.69 20.51
CA TYR A 214 -3.54 -8.12 21.50
C TYR A 214 -2.64 -6.97 22.00
N ASN A 215 -2.61 -5.82 21.33
CA ASN A 215 -1.85 -4.61 21.71
C ASN A 215 -0.33 -4.79 21.94
N ASN A 216 0.25 -5.94 21.54
CA ASN A 216 1.68 -6.26 21.72
C ASN A 216 2.40 -6.42 20.37
N VAL A 217 2.64 -5.28 19.71
CA VAL A 217 3.34 -5.24 18.42
C VAL A 217 4.73 -5.90 18.46
N PRO A 218 5.60 -5.63 19.46
CA PRO A 218 6.95 -6.22 19.48
C PRO A 218 6.95 -7.75 19.61
N PHE A 219 6.05 -8.33 20.43
CA PHE A 219 5.92 -9.78 20.53
C PHE A 219 5.46 -10.39 19.19
N TYR A 220 4.43 -9.81 18.58
CA TYR A 220 3.91 -10.32 17.31
C TYR A 220 4.93 -10.19 16.16
N GLN A 221 5.67 -9.08 16.10
CA GLN A 221 6.77 -8.90 15.14
C GLN A 221 7.87 -9.96 15.33
N LYS A 222 8.24 -10.27 16.58
CA LYS A 222 9.20 -11.33 16.90
C LYS A 222 8.67 -12.71 16.48
N LEU A 223 7.42 -13.02 16.79
CA LEU A 223 6.76 -14.27 16.40
C LEU A 223 6.80 -14.47 14.87
N LEU A 224 6.46 -13.44 14.08
CA LEU A 224 6.52 -13.51 12.62
C LEU A 224 7.94 -13.73 12.08
N LEU A 225 8.97 -13.18 12.74
CA LEU A 225 10.37 -13.42 12.37
C LEU A 225 10.83 -14.85 12.73
N GLU A 226 10.42 -15.38 13.88
CA GLU A 226 10.74 -16.75 14.30
C GLU A 226 10.08 -17.81 13.40
N LYS A 227 8.81 -17.63 13.03
CA LYS A 227 8.10 -18.54 12.10
C LYS A 227 8.52 -18.34 10.64
N GLY A 228 8.82 -17.10 10.23
CA GLY A 228 9.13 -16.73 8.84
C GLY A 228 10.54 -17.09 8.35
N ASN A 229 11.50 -17.31 9.26
CA ASN A 229 12.90 -17.61 8.93
C ASN A 229 13.24 -19.11 8.86
N GLY A 230 12.26 -19.97 8.53
CA GLY A 230 12.52 -21.38 8.21
C GLY A 230 13.59 -21.52 7.12
N SER A 231 14.59 -22.36 7.36
CA SER A 231 15.90 -22.31 6.68
C SER A 231 15.84 -22.27 5.14
N PRO A 232 16.57 -21.36 4.48
CA PRO A 232 16.74 -21.40 3.03
C PRO A 232 17.64 -22.58 2.65
N ALA A 233 17.08 -23.57 1.96
CA ALA A 233 17.81 -24.79 1.56
C ALA A 233 18.82 -24.58 0.41
N ILE A 234 18.85 -23.42 -0.25
CA ILE A 234 19.62 -23.18 -1.49
C ILE A 234 20.18 -21.75 -1.51
N SER A 235 21.50 -21.60 -1.73
CA SER A 235 22.21 -20.31 -1.75
C SER A 235 21.93 -19.43 -2.99
N LEU A 236 21.39 -20.01 -4.06
CA LEU A 236 20.95 -19.30 -5.26
C LEU A 236 19.53 -18.69 -5.14
N ALA A 237 18.83 -18.94 -4.02
CA ALA A 237 17.47 -18.45 -3.82
C ALA A 237 17.48 -17.09 -3.08
N SER A 238 16.98 -16.03 -3.71
CA SER A 238 16.62 -14.81 -3.00
C SER A 238 15.36 -15.06 -2.16
N ASN A 239 15.40 -14.74 -0.86
CA ASN A 239 14.26 -14.92 0.01
C ASN A 239 13.18 -13.86 -0.28
N LEU A 240 12.29 -14.18 -1.22
CA LEU A 240 11.17 -13.31 -1.65
C LEU A 240 10.26 -12.89 -0.50
N ASN A 241 10.18 -13.69 0.57
CA ASN A 241 9.35 -13.37 1.74
C ASN A 241 9.95 -12.20 2.55
N TYR A 242 11.27 -11.99 2.54
CA TYR A 242 11.90 -10.90 3.30
C TYR A 242 11.32 -9.52 2.97
N LEU A 243 11.06 -9.23 1.69
CA LEU A 243 10.48 -7.95 1.26
C LEU A 243 9.02 -7.79 1.72
N VAL A 244 8.25 -8.89 1.74
CA VAL A 244 6.86 -8.92 2.22
C VAL A 244 6.82 -8.76 3.74
N THR A 245 7.58 -9.58 4.47
CA THR A 245 7.68 -9.50 5.94
C THR A 245 8.19 -8.14 6.39
N LYS A 246 9.23 -7.57 5.75
CA LYS A 246 9.70 -6.21 6.05
C LYS A 246 8.58 -5.17 5.94
N LYS A 247 7.75 -5.24 4.89
CA LYS A 247 6.61 -4.34 4.74
C LYS A 247 5.56 -4.55 5.84
N ARG A 248 5.22 -5.80 6.17
CA ARG A 248 4.30 -6.14 7.29
C ARG A 248 4.77 -5.52 8.61
N LEU A 249 6.03 -5.75 8.99
CA LEU A 249 6.63 -5.22 10.21
C LEU A 249 6.58 -3.68 10.28
N ILE A 250 6.91 -2.99 9.18
CA ILE A 250 6.84 -1.52 9.10
C ILE A 250 5.39 -1.02 9.18
N MET A 251 4.43 -1.75 8.59
CA MET A 251 3.03 -1.32 8.53
C MET A 251 2.32 -1.43 9.89
N MET A 252 2.68 -2.42 10.71
CA MET A 252 2.14 -2.59 12.07
C MET A 252 2.41 -1.38 12.99
N THR A 253 3.60 -0.76 12.87
CA THR A 253 4.01 0.37 13.71
C THR A 253 3.64 1.74 13.12
N LYS A 254 3.09 1.78 11.89
CA LYS A 254 2.75 3.04 11.23
C LYS A 254 1.41 3.60 11.70
N ASN A 255 1.43 4.88 12.08
CA ASN A 255 0.24 5.69 12.29
C ASN A 255 -0.11 6.48 11.01
N THR A 256 -1.39 6.53 10.66
CA THR A 256 -1.92 7.30 9.52
C THR A 256 -3.02 8.23 10.01
N SER A 257 -2.91 9.52 9.70
CA SER A 257 -3.97 10.50 10.03
C SER A 257 -5.17 10.32 9.10
N LYS A 258 -6.39 10.31 9.67
CA LYS A 258 -7.65 10.17 8.92
C LYS A 258 -7.78 11.18 7.79
N ASN A 259 -7.38 12.43 8.01
CA ASN A 259 -7.46 13.49 6.98
C ASN A 259 -6.48 13.26 5.82
N ARG A 260 -5.27 12.74 6.12
CA ARG A 260 -4.28 12.36 5.09
C ARG A 260 -4.72 11.13 4.31
N ALA A 261 -5.41 10.19 4.96
CA ALA A 261 -6.01 9.03 4.29
C ALA A 261 -7.12 9.48 3.34
N PHE A 262 -8.11 10.22 3.83
CA PHE A 262 -9.24 10.73 3.06
C PHE A 262 -8.83 11.56 1.84
N LEU A 263 -7.82 12.44 1.96
CA LEU A 263 -7.31 13.23 0.83
C LEU A 263 -6.70 12.33 -0.27
N LYS A 264 -6.06 11.22 0.10
CA LYS A 264 -5.50 10.24 -0.85
C LYS A 264 -6.57 9.35 -1.49
N GLU A 265 -7.67 9.07 -0.80
CA GLU A 265 -8.84 8.38 -1.35
C GLU A 265 -9.51 9.25 -2.42
N ILE A 266 -9.72 10.54 -2.15
CA ILE A 266 -10.24 11.52 -3.13
C ILE A 266 -9.32 11.68 -4.34
N ALA A 267 -7.99 11.56 -4.18
CA ALA A 267 -7.02 11.67 -5.27
C ALA A 267 -7.18 10.62 -6.40
N ILE A 268 -8.00 9.59 -6.20
CA ILE A 268 -8.37 8.63 -7.25
C ILE A 268 -9.32 9.24 -8.28
N ILE A 269 -10.22 10.13 -7.86
CA ILE A 269 -11.25 10.74 -8.72
C ILE A 269 -10.64 11.41 -9.97
N PRO A 270 -9.65 12.32 -9.87
CA PRO A 270 -9.05 12.94 -11.06
C PRO A 270 -8.32 11.93 -11.96
N ILE A 271 -7.71 10.89 -11.40
CA ILE A 271 -7.05 9.84 -12.20
C ILE A 271 -8.09 9.04 -12.97
N PHE A 272 -9.22 8.73 -12.32
CA PHE A 272 -10.33 8.02 -12.92
C PHE A 272 -10.98 8.82 -14.06
N THR A 273 -11.21 10.12 -13.87
CA THR A 273 -11.78 10.98 -14.92
C THR A 273 -10.82 11.16 -16.09
N ILE A 274 -9.52 11.41 -15.85
CA ILE A 274 -8.49 11.49 -16.90
C ILE A 274 -8.45 10.19 -17.72
N LEU A 275 -8.50 9.03 -17.05
CA LEU A 275 -8.43 7.73 -17.71
C LEU A 275 -9.66 7.45 -18.59
N ILE A 276 -10.87 7.80 -18.12
CA ILE A 276 -12.11 7.69 -18.92
C ILE A 276 -12.05 8.62 -20.13
N VAL A 277 -11.69 9.89 -19.94
CA VAL A 277 -11.55 10.86 -21.03
C VAL A 277 -10.54 10.35 -22.07
N PHE A 278 -9.37 9.90 -21.64
CA PHE A 278 -8.30 9.48 -22.54
C PHE A 278 -8.60 8.18 -23.31
N LEU A 279 -9.30 7.20 -22.70
CA LEU A 279 -9.51 5.88 -23.32
C LEU A 279 -10.88 5.69 -23.99
N CYS A 280 -11.90 6.44 -23.60
CA CYS A 280 -13.28 6.23 -24.07
C CYS A 280 -13.69 7.13 -25.25
N PHE A 281 -13.08 8.29 -25.46
CA PHE A 281 -13.45 9.15 -26.59
C PHE A 281 -12.96 8.60 -27.93
N LYS A 282 -13.89 8.53 -28.89
CA LYS A 282 -13.61 8.26 -30.32
C LYS A 282 -14.05 9.48 -31.14
N THR A 283 -13.23 9.92 -32.07
CA THR A 283 -13.61 10.93 -33.06
C THR A 283 -14.18 10.24 -34.30
N VAL A 284 -15.42 10.53 -34.66
CA VAL A 284 -16.06 10.01 -35.87
C VAL A 284 -16.29 11.17 -36.85
N ALA A 285 -15.88 10.96 -38.10
CA ALA A 285 -16.15 11.88 -39.19
C ALA A 285 -17.56 11.62 -39.74
N GLN A 286 -18.38 12.66 -39.84
CA GLN A 286 -19.70 12.55 -40.45
C GLN A 286 -19.64 13.03 -41.91
N GLU A 287 -20.08 12.18 -42.84
CA GLU A 287 -20.24 12.59 -44.23
C GLU A 287 -21.43 13.55 -44.37
N PRO A 288 -21.29 14.68 -45.08
CA PRO A 288 -22.36 15.65 -45.23
C PRO A 288 -23.48 15.07 -46.10
N LYS A 289 -24.67 14.95 -45.51
CA LYS A 289 -25.88 14.46 -46.18
C LYS A 289 -26.38 15.49 -47.20
N ILE A 290 -26.07 15.29 -48.48
CA ILE A 290 -26.55 16.14 -49.58
C ILE A 290 -28.06 15.90 -49.77
N GLU A 291 -28.89 16.77 -49.21
CA GLU A 291 -30.32 16.82 -49.54
C GLU A 291 -30.51 17.47 -50.92
N MET A 292 -30.74 16.65 -51.95
CA MET A 292 -31.18 17.14 -53.26
C MET A 292 -32.60 17.69 -53.17
N LYS A 293 -32.73 18.99 -52.90
CA LYS A 293 -33.97 19.72 -53.15
C LYS A 293 -34.18 19.86 -54.66
N THR A 294 -35.15 19.12 -55.20
CA THR A 294 -35.69 19.37 -56.54
C THR A 294 -36.34 20.75 -56.57
N VAL A 295 -35.66 21.73 -57.16
CA VAL A 295 -36.22 23.07 -57.41
C VAL A 295 -37.00 23.03 -58.73
N THR A 296 -38.31 22.93 -58.62
CA THR A 296 -39.21 23.16 -59.77
C THR A 296 -39.17 24.65 -60.12
N HIS A 297 -38.68 24.98 -61.32
CA HIS A 297 -38.81 26.33 -61.88
C HIS A 297 -40.29 26.69 -62.03
N ASN A 298 -40.71 27.82 -61.46
CA ASN A 298 -41.90 28.53 -61.88
C ASN A 298 -41.62 30.03 -61.84
N ASN A 299 -41.90 30.71 -62.96
CA ASN A 299 -41.61 32.12 -63.15
C ASN A 299 -42.72 32.98 -62.53
N ALA A 300 -42.34 33.98 -61.72
CA ALA A 300 -43.17 35.15 -61.46
C ALA A 300 -42.27 36.38 -61.43
N LEU A 301 -42.54 37.32 -62.34
CA LEU A 301 -41.90 38.62 -62.39
C LEU A 301 -42.58 39.55 -61.39
N GLU A 302 -41.86 40.07 -60.40
CA GLU A 302 -42.16 41.40 -59.86
C GLU A 302 -40.88 42.18 -59.54
N THR A 303 -40.91 43.46 -59.88
CA THR A 303 -39.80 44.42 -59.80
C THR A 303 -39.95 45.35 -58.62
N ASN A 304 -38.84 45.69 -57.93
CA ASN A 304 -38.49 47.05 -57.45
C ASN A 304 -37.12 47.00 -56.74
N ARG A 305 -36.05 47.56 -57.31
CA ARG A 305 -35.61 48.98 -57.32
C ARG A 305 -34.96 49.49 -56.01
N PHE A 306 -33.62 49.58 -56.08
CA PHE A 306 -32.74 50.61 -55.51
C PHE A 306 -32.59 50.83 -53.99
N LYS A 307 -31.42 50.37 -53.47
CA LYS A 307 -30.32 51.14 -52.82
C LYS A 307 -29.29 50.11 -52.26
N LYS A 308 -27.97 50.07 -52.52
CA LYS A 308 -26.89 51.09 -52.66
C LYS A 308 -26.96 52.12 -51.52
N THR A 309 -25.99 52.32 -50.63
CA THR A 309 -24.51 52.22 -50.68
C THR A 309 -23.94 51.98 -49.25
N ASP A 310 -22.70 51.57 -48.95
CA ASP A 310 -21.57 50.99 -49.71
C ASP A 310 -20.45 50.50 -48.71
N VAL A 311 -19.46 49.73 -49.22
CA VAL A 311 -18.01 49.67 -48.83
C VAL A 311 -17.61 49.47 -47.34
N LEU A 312 -16.99 48.37 -46.86
CA LEU A 312 -15.83 47.55 -47.29
C LEU A 312 -14.41 48.17 -47.09
N ASN A 313 -13.73 47.81 -46.00
CA ASN A 313 -12.37 47.20 -45.98
C ASN A 313 -11.97 46.94 -44.49
N LYS A 314 -11.31 45.83 -44.09
CA LYS A 314 -9.93 45.36 -44.39
C LYS A 314 -8.84 46.35 -43.91
N GLU A 315 -7.71 45.93 -43.32
CA GLU A 315 -7.13 44.60 -43.13
C GLU A 315 -6.08 44.59 -41.97
N LYS A 316 -5.77 43.40 -41.44
CA LYS A 316 -4.43 42.91 -40.98
C LYS A 316 -3.62 43.53 -39.80
N SER A 317 -3.33 42.62 -38.85
CA SER A 317 -2.02 42.21 -38.30
C SER A 317 -1.02 43.19 -37.65
N ASP A 318 -0.54 42.75 -36.48
CA ASP A 318 0.88 42.43 -36.12
C ASP A 318 1.49 43.10 -34.86
N VAL A 319 2.09 42.24 -34.00
CA VAL A 319 3.28 42.42 -33.13
C VAL A 319 3.33 43.48 -31.99
N THR A 320 3.66 42.97 -30.78
CA THR A 320 4.25 43.52 -29.52
C THR A 320 5.06 44.85 -29.56
N PRO A 321 5.29 45.62 -28.44
CA PRO A 321 5.77 45.10 -27.13
C PRO A 321 5.58 45.90 -25.79
N LYS A 322 6.01 45.27 -24.66
CA LYS A 322 6.67 45.74 -23.41
C LYS A 322 6.28 47.00 -22.56
N ASN A 323 6.47 46.79 -21.24
CA ASN A 323 6.99 47.68 -20.16
C ASN A 323 6.10 48.80 -19.53
N LYS A 324 5.89 48.70 -18.19
CA LYS A 324 6.57 49.59 -17.21
C LYS A 324 6.48 49.12 -15.74
N ASN A 325 7.55 49.46 -15.00
CA ASN A 325 7.91 49.08 -13.63
C ASN A 325 7.29 49.94 -12.50
N GLN A 326 7.58 49.51 -11.24
CA GLN A 326 7.86 50.33 -10.02
C GLN A 326 6.65 51.04 -9.36
N GLU A 327 6.61 51.32 -8.03
CA GLU A 327 7.70 51.50 -7.03
C GLU A 327 7.25 51.34 -5.54
N LEU A 328 8.18 51.58 -4.58
CA LEU A 328 8.05 51.76 -3.09
C LEU A 328 7.97 50.47 -2.21
N MET A 329 8.81 50.19 -1.19
CA MET A 329 9.30 50.92 0.03
C MET A 329 8.26 50.89 1.20
N THR A 330 8.54 50.60 2.49
CA THR A 330 9.81 50.48 3.29
C THR A 330 9.63 49.69 4.63
N GLU A 331 10.74 49.22 5.22
CA GLU A 331 11.12 49.20 6.67
C GLU A 331 10.56 48.24 7.78
N GLN A 332 11.52 47.62 8.49
CA GLN A 332 11.62 47.20 9.92
C GLN A 332 10.82 46.05 10.61
N ASN A 333 11.52 44.92 10.76
CA ASN A 333 11.90 44.21 12.01
C ASN A 333 10.90 43.81 13.13
N ARG A 334 11.07 42.52 13.54
CA ARG A 334 10.94 41.91 14.88
C ARG A 334 9.65 41.11 15.20
N LYS A 335 9.70 39.78 14.99
CA LYS A 335 9.47 38.76 16.05
C LYS A 335 9.71 37.30 15.59
N ILE A 336 10.14 36.52 16.57
CA ILE A 336 10.62 35.13 16.58
C ILE A 336 9.56 34.08 16.22
N SER A 337 9.98 33.02 15.52
CA SER A 337 9.59 31.60 15.67
C SER A 337 10.69 30.80 14.94
N GLU A 338 11.43 29.84 15.49
CA GLU A 338 11.11 28.77 16.46
C GLU A 338 9.88 27.94 16.05
N ASP A 339 10.10 26.96 15.16
CA ASP A 339 9.78 25.53 15.37
C ASP A 339 10.05 24.71 14.08
N ASP A 340 11.30 24.30 13.82
CA ASP A 340 11.60 23.32 12.74
C ASP A 340 12.99 22.63 12.80
N SER A 341 13.71 22.67 13.94
CA SER A 341 15.10 22.19 14.05
C SER A 341 15.34 21.01 15.01
N VAL A 342 14.32 20.57 15.76
CA VAL A 342 14.49 19.60 16.86
C VAL A 342 14.52 18.13 16.40
N ALA A 343 14.09 17.83 15.16
CA ALA A 343 14.00 16.45 14.66
C ALA A 343 15.27 15.92 13.95
N LYS A 344 16.38 16.68 13.92
CA LYS A 344 17.58 16.35 13.13
C LYS A 344 18.92 16.43 13.88
N SER A 345 18.90 16.63 15.19
CA SER A 345 20.08 16.83 16.05
C SER A 345 20.59 15.57 16.77
N ALA A 346 19.90 14.43 16.67
CA ALA A 346 20.32 13.20 17.35
C ALA A 346 21.37 12.34 16.58
N ASP A 347 21.45 12.49 15.25
CA ASP A 347 22.35 11.68 14.39
C ASP A 347 23.47 12.49 13.68
N ILE A 348 23.51 13.81 13.90
CA ILE A 348 24.57 14.73 13.44
C ILE A 348 24.65 15.82 14.52
N ILE A 349 25.68 15.97 15.37
CA ILE A 349 27.13 15.96 15.12
C ILE A 349 27.90 15.23 16.25
N VAL A 350 28.43 14.02 16.02
CA VAL A 350 29.76 13.59 16.52
C VAL A 350 30.36 12.60 15.50
N ASN A 351 30.82 13.14 14.37
CA ASN A 351 31.57 12.38 13.37
C ASN A 351 32.88 13.14 13.08
N SER A 352 33.75 13.25 14.09
CA SER A 352 35.09 13.86 14.02
C SER A 352 36.03 13.31 15.11
N ILE A 353 36.78 12.26 14.78
CA ILE A 353 38.13 11.93 15.32
C ILE A 353 38.27 12.05 16.87
N GLY A 354 37.37 11.41 17.61
CA GLY A 354 37.35 11.48 19.07
C GLY A 354 36.61 10.32 19.75
N GLU A 355 36.98 10.01 20.99
CA GLU A 355 36.30 9.04 21.84
C GLU A 355 35.10 9.70 22.52
N LYS A 356 33.99 8.97 22.64
CA LYS A 356 32.74 9.49 23.22
C LYS A 356 32.80 9.43 24.75
N PRO A 357 32.09 10.32 25.47
CA PRO A 357 31.94 10.18 26.90
C PRO A 357 31.24 8.87 27.26
N GLU A 358 31.69 8.22 28.33
CA GLU A 358 31.15 6.93 28.76
C GLU A 358 31.00 6.84 30.28
N PHE A 359 29.87 6.32 30.74
CA PHE A 359 29.60 6.06 32.16
C PHE A 359 30.50 4.91 32.68
N PRO A 360 30.91 4.89 33.97
CA PRO A 360 31.66 3.77 34.54
C PRO A 360 30.92 2.43 34.40
N GLY A 361 31.42 1.53 33.54
CA GLY A 361 30.77 0.27 33.20
C GLY A 361 29.82 0.33 31.99
N GLY A 362 29.86 1.41 31.22
CA GLY A 362 29.13 1.60 29.97
C GLY A 362 27.65 1.96 30.14
N ILE A 363 26.98 2.20 29.01
CA ILE A 363 25.59 2.70 28.99
C ILE A 363 24.57 1.75 29.65
N THR A 364 24.85 0.44 29.67
CA THR A 364 24.01 -0.54 30.39
C THR A 364 24.11 -0.37 31.91
N ALA A 365 25.31 -0.08 32.43
CA ALA A 365 25.49 0.24 33.85
C ALA A 365 24.83 1.58 34.20
N PHE A 366 24.86 2.57 33.27
CA PHE A 366 24.14 3.83 33.44
C PHE A 366 22.63 3.61 33.58
N TYR A 367 21.97 2.89 32.67
CA TYR A 367 20.53 2.64 32.79
C TYR A 367 20.18 1.86 34.07
N LYS A 368 21.03 0.92 34.50
CA LYS A 368 20.87 0.22 35.78
C LYS A 368 21.03 1.17 36.98
N PHE A 369 21.97 2.11 36.93
CA PHE A 369 22.16 3.14 37.94
C PHE A 369 20.95 4.08 38.03
N ILE A 370 20.41 4.54 36.89
CA ILE A 370 19.18 5.33 36.85
C ILE A 370 18.04 4.55 37.51
N GLY A 371 17.75 3.33 37.03
CA GLY A 371 16.65 2.51 37.55
C GLY A 371 16.77 2.16 39.04
N ALA A 372 17.98 2.02 39.58
CA ALA A 372 18.20 1.75 41.00
C ALA A 372 18.03 2.98 41.91
N ASN A 373 18.16 4.20 41.36
CA ASN A 373 18.09 5.45 42.12
C ASN A 373 16.81 6.26 41.87
N PHE A 374 16.04 5.92 40.84
CA PHE A 374 14.79 6.59 40.45
C PHE A 374 13.63 6.20 41.37
N LYS A 375 12.93 7.21 41.89
CA LYS A 375 11.75 7.09 42.75
C LYS A 375 10.53 7.61 42.00
N THR A 376 9.70 6.69 41.50
CA THR A 376 8.46 7.04 40.78
C THR A 376 7.58 7.96 41.62
N PRO A 377 7.26 9.18 41.15
CA PRO A 377 6.33 10.08 41.84
C PRO A 377 4.94 9.45 41.99
N ALA A 378 4.24 9.75 43.09
CA ALA A 378 2.96 9.13 43.41
C ALA A 378 1.89 9.32 42.32
N GLU A 379 1.89 10.49 41.65
CA GLU A 379 0.96 10.81 40.57
C GLU A 379 1.22 10.01 39.29
N VAL A 380 2.47 9.61 39.02
CA VAL A 380 2.87 8.78 37.87
C VAL A 380 2.31 7.37 38.03
N ALA A 381 2.44 6.81 39.24
CA ALA A 381 1.89 5.50 39.58
C ALA A 381 0.36 5.50 39.59
N ALA A 382 -0.28 6.56 40.11
CA ALA A 382 -1.74 6.70 40.12
C ALA A 382 -2.35 6.80 38.71
N ASN A 383 -1.71 7.56 37.82
CA ASN A 383 -2.22 7.84 36.46
C ASN A 383 -1.70 6.89 35.37
N LYS A 384 -0.88 5.88 35.74
CA LYS A 384 -0.28 4.89 34.82
C LYS A 384 0.45 5.52 33.63
N ILE A 385 1.27 6.53 33.90
CA ILE A 385 1.97 7.27 32.85
C ILE A 385 3.17 6.46 32.37
N GLU A 386 3.11 6.03 31.10
CA GLU A 386 4.19 5.32 30.40
C GLU A 386 4.70 6.18 29.24
N GLY A 387 6.01 6.12 28.98
CA GLY A 387 6.58 6.87 27.85
C GLY A 387 8.09 7.07 27.91
N LYS A 388 8.58 7.91 26.99
CA LYS A 388 10.00 8.31 26.92
C LYS A 388 10.14 9.80 27.21
N ALA A 389 10.81 10.11 28.31
CA ALA A 389 11.36 11.43 28.57
C ALA A 389 12.69 11.58 27.81
N TYR A 390 12.92 12.74 27.21
CA TYR A 390 14.17 13.06 26.54
C TYR A 390 14.92 14.10 27.35
N LEU A 391 16.15 13.79 27.72
CA LEU A 391 17.02 14.65 28.51
C LEU A 391 18.31 14.97 27.76
N GLU A 392 18.92 16.08 28.12
CA GLU A 392 20.16 16.61 27.59
C GLU A 392 21.00 17.13 28.78
N PHE A 393 22.30 16.88 28.77
CA PHE A 393 23.25 17.36 29.76
C PHE A 393 24.65 17.47 29.15
N MET A 394 25.50 18.29 29.75
CA MET A 394 26.89 18.41 29.37
C MET A 394 27.74 17.46 30.20
N VAL A 395 28.61 16.68 29.55
CA VAL A 395 29.72 15.99 30.22
C VAL A 395 30.94 16.91 30.13
N GLU A 396 31.44 17.36 31.27
CA GLU A 396 32.60 18.22 31.36
C GLU A 396 33.92 17.47 31.19
N LYS A 397 35.02 18.22 31.04
CA LYS A 397 36.38 17.68 30.82
C LYS A 397 36.92 16.85 31.98
N ASP A 398 36.35 16.99 33.17
CA ASP A 398 36.66 16.22 34.39
C ASP A 398 35.70 15.04 34.61
N GLY A 399 34.73 14.84 33.70
CA GLY A 399 33.70 13.81 33.83
C GLY A 399 32.49 14.21 34.67
N SER A 400 32.44 15.42 35.23
CA SER A 400 31.26 15.91 35.94
C SER A 400 30.11 16.21 34.97
N LEU A 401 28.87 16.21 35.48
CA LEU A 401 27.67 16.48 34.70
C LEU A 401 27.12 17.87 35.02
N SER A 402 26.90 18.68 33.98
CA SER A 402 26.38 20.06 34.09
C SER A 402 25.24 20.31 33.08
N GLU A 403 24.66 21.52 33.09
CA GLU A 403 23.67 21.99 32.09
C GLU A 403 22.49 21.03 31.80
N PHE A 404 21.84 20.47 32.83
CA PHE A 404 20.69 19.56 32.66
C PHE A 404 19.46 20.27 32.05
N LYS A 405 18.93 19.72 30.95
CA LYS A 405 17.73 20.18 30.26
C LYS A 405 16.82 19.02 29.89
N ILE A 406 15.52 19.17 30.14
CA ILE A 406 14.50 18.21 29.68
C ILE A 406 13.97 18.71 28.34
N LEU A 407 14.20 17.95 27.27
CA LEU A 407 13.72 18.26 25.92
C LEU A 407 12.26 17.80 25.72
N LYS A 408 11.84 16.76 26.44
CA LYS A 408 10.46 16.29 26.47
C LYS A 408 10.16 15.72 27.85
N ASP A 409 9.31 16.42 28.59
CA ASP A 409 8.76 15.94 29.86
C ASP A 409 7.48 15.12 29.62
N LEU A 410 7.22 14.18 30.52
CA LEU A 410 5.97 13.43 30.63
C LEU A 410 5.05 14.03 31.71
N GLY A 411 5.54 15.02 32.48
CA GLY A 411 4.83 15.69 33.55
C GLY A 411 4.98 14.97 34.90
N TYR A 412 4.13 15.33 35.86
CA TYR A 412 3.97 14.62 37.15
C TYR A 412 5.29 14.47 37.96
N GLY A 413 6.22 15.41 37.81
CA GLY A 413 7.52 15.41 38.51
C GLY A 413 8.57 14.43 37.96
N ILE A 414 8.31 13.77 36.82
CA ILE A 414 9.27 12.83 36.20
C ILE A 414 10.58 13.55 35.85
N GLY A 415 10.49 14.73 35.22
CA GLY A 415 11.65 15.53 34.85
C GLY A 415 12.56 15.87 36.04
N ASP A 416 11.99 16.38 37.13
CA ASP A 416 12.73 16.76 38.34
C ASP A 416 13.44 15.56 38.99
N GLU A 417 12.77 14.41 39.02
CA GLU A 417 13.34 13.17 39.55
C GLU A 417 14.49 12.65 38.69
N VAL A 418 14.36 12.72 37.35
CA VAL A 418 15.47 12.41 36.42
C VAL A 418 16.67 13.32 36.70
N ILE A 419 16.46 14.63 36.85
CA ILE A 419 17.55 15.59 37.17
C ILE A 419 18.18 15.27 38.53
N ARG A 420 17.37 14.91 39.54
CA ARG A 420 17.86 14.51 40.87
C ARG A 420 18.78 13.28 40.78
N VAL A 421 18.41 12.28 40.00
CA VAL A 421 19.21 11.06 39.82
C VAL A 421 20.48 11.33 39.03
N LEU A 422 20.44 12.16 37.99
CA LEU A 422 21.64 12.55 37.23
C LEU A 422 22.67 13.30 38.10
N LYS A 423 22.21 14.15 39.03
CA LYS A 423 23.06 14.81 40.03
C LYS A 423 23.73 13.86 41.03
N LEU A 424 23.26 12.61 41.13
CA LEU A 424 23.90 11.55 41.92
C LEU A 424 24.85 10.67 41.09
N SER A 425 24.95 10.90 39.77
CA SER A 425 25.84 10.11 38.90
C SER A 425 27.29 10.19 39.38
N PRO A 426 28.04 9.07 39.38
CA PRO A 426 29.50 9.14 39.40
C PRO A 426 30.01 9.93 38.19
N THR A 427 31.27 10.37 38.27
CA THR A 427 31.97 10.99 37.14
C THR A 427 32.09 10.02 35.96
N TRP A 428 31.88 10.56 34.76
CA TRP A 428 32.00 9.83 33.50
C TRP A 428 33.45 9.89 33.00
N THR A 429 33.82 8.95 32.13
CA THR A 429 34.96 9.17 31.24
C THR A 429 34.60 10.33 30.31
N PRO A 430 35.36 11.44 30.27
CA PRO A 430 35.07 12.57 29.39
C PRO A 430 35.30 12.18 27.92
N GLY A 431 34.61 12.87 27.00
CA GLY A 431 34.92 12.73 25.58
C GLY A 431 36.31 13.27 25.26
N THR A 432 37.01 12.67 24.30
CA THR A 432 38.34 13.12 23.88
C THR A 432 38.35 13.52 22.41
N GLU A 433 39.02 14.61 22.05
CA GLU A 433 39.34 14.93 20.65
C GLU A 433 40.86 15.02 20.53
N LYS A 434 41.46 14.22 19.63
CA LYS A 434 42.93 14.15 19.44
C LYS A 434 43.70 13.94 20.78
N GLY A 435 43.14 13.11 21.67
CA GLY A 435 43.73 12.78 22.97
C GLY A 435 43.62 13.86 24.06
N LYS A 436 42.85 14.94 23.84
CA LYS A 436 42.57 15.96 24.86
C LYS A 436 41.10 15.89 25.30
N PRO A 437 40.78 16.00 26.60
CA PRO A 437 39.40 15.98 27.06
C PRO A 437 38.65 17.23 26.57
N VAL A 438 37.47 17.00 26.01
CA VAL A 438 36.55 18.03 25.49
C VAL A 438 35.21 17.90 26.22
N ARG A 439 34.53 19.04 26.42
CA ARG A 439 33.17 19.02 26.95
C ARG A 439 32.21 18.57 25.83
N VAL A 440 31.27 17.69 26.15
CA VAL A 440 30.37 17.07 25.15
C VAL A 440 28.93 17.15 25.60
N LEU A 441 28.07 17.72 24.76
CA LEU A 441 26.62 17.68 24.94
C LEU A 441 26.13 16.25 24.68
N TYR A 442 25.40 15.68 25.64
CA TYR A 442 24.94 14.31 25.62
C TYR A 442 23.42 14.27 25.82
N SER A 443 22.71 13.52 24.98
CA SER A 443 21.26 13.36 25.09
C SER A 443 20.86 11.89 25.09
N LEU A 444 19.92 11.53 25.98
CA LEU A 444 19.45 10.16 26.17
C LEU A 444 17.92 10.11 26.34
N PRO A 445 17.27 9.03 25.88
CA PRO A 445 15.89 8.73 26.25
C PRO A 445 15.85 7.92 27.55
N VAL A 446 15.12 8.38 28.56
CA VAL A 446 14.73 7.57 29.72
C VAL A 446 13.31 7.06 29.51
N THR A 447 13.14 5.75 29.52
CA THR A 447 11.82 5.11 29.38
C THR A 447 11.25 4.87 30.77
N ILE A 448 10.05 5.39 31.03
CA ILE A 448 9.26 5.11 32.21
C ILE A 448 8.27 4.01 31.85
N GLU A 449 8.44 2.84 32.46
CA GLU A 449 7.57 1.67 32.31
C GLU A 449 6.88 1.43 33.65
N ASN A 450 5.55 1.27 33.65
CA ASN A 450 4.80 1.02 34.86
C ASN A 450 4.92 -0.47 35.25
N ASN A 451 5.97 -0.80 36.00
CA ASN A 451 6.10 -2.10 36.65
C ASN A 451 5.09 -2.24 37.81
N GLU A 452 3.80 -2.37 37.47
CA GLU A 452 3.05 -3.46 38.10
C GLU A 452 3.90 -4.71 37.87
N GLU A 453 4.33 -5.42 38.94
CA GLU A 453 4.85 -6.79 38.77
C GLU A 453 3.89 -7.49 37.79
N PRO A 454 4.36 -8.08 36.68
CA PRO A 454 3.47 -8.57 35.64
C PRO A 454 2.52 -9.53 36.31
N LYS A 455 1.26 -9.07 36.51
CA LYS A 455 0.32 -9.64 37.50
C LYS A 455 0.48 -11.11 37.42
N LYS A 456 1.02 -11.78 38.45
CA LYS A 456 1.34 -13.21 38.38
C LYS A 456 0.11 -13.87 37.81
N TYR A 457 0.17 -14.17 36.52
CA TYR A 457 -1.02 -14.62 35.81
C TYR A 457 -1.15 -16.00 36.40
N LYS A 458 -2.01 -16.11 37.43
CA LYS A 458 -2.59 -17.37 37.85
C LYS A 458 -2.93 -17.96 36.51
N VAL A 459 -2.27 -19.06 36.17
CA VAL A 459 -2.53 -19.74 34.91
C VAL A 459 -3.99 -20.13 35.07
N ILE A 460 -4.85 -19.27 34.52
CA ILE A 460 -6.18 -19.62 34.13
C ILE A 460 -5.82 -20.63 33.06
N LYS A 461 -5.71 -21.90 33.48
CA LYS A 461 -5.91 -23.01 32.60
C LYS A 461 -7.20 -22.61 31.93
N ALA A 462 -7.09 -22.16 30.67
CA ALA A 462 -8.26 -21.85 29.89
C ALA A 462 -9.16 -23.05 30.12
N SER A 463 -10.40 -22.81 30.54
CA SER A 463 -11.37 -23.89 30.66
C SER A 463 -11.72 -24.26 29.22
N TYR A 464 -10.77 -24.89 28.53
CA TYR A 464 -10.99 -25.67 27.34
C TYR A 464 -12.21 -26.53 27.70
N PRO A 465 -13.29 -26.49 26.91
CA PRO A 465 -14.33 -27.48 27.10
C PRO A 465 -13.64 -28.84 27.05
N ARG A 466 -13.82 -29.65 28.10
CA ARG A 466 -13.58 -31.08 27.99
C ARG A 466 -14.54 -31.54 26.89
N MET A 467 -14.03 -31.67 25.67
CA MET A 467 -14.63 -32.60 24.73
C MET A 467 -14.18 -33.97 25.21
N ASP A 468 -15.05 -34.60 25.98
CA ASP A 468 -14.86 -35.97 26.39
C ASP A 468 -14.76 -36.82 25.13
N PHE A 469 -13.58 -37.34 24.85
CA PHE A 469 -13.37 -38.34 23.82
C PHE A 469 -14.05 -39.63 24.29
N ALA A 470 -15.33 -39.78 23.97
CA ALA A 470 -16.00 -41.08 24.05
C ALA A 470 -15.26 -42.04 23.09
N PRO A 471 -14.62 -43.12 23.60
CA PRO A 471 -13.95 -44.06 22.73
C PRO A 471 -15.02 -44.92 22.04
N THR A 472 -15.31 -44.66 20.78
CA THR A 472 -16.04 -45.62 19.93
C THR A 472 -15.16 -46.85 19.69
N ILE A 473 -15.28 -47.77 20.64
CA ILE A 473 -15.15 -49.23 20.55
C ILE A 473 -14.58 -49.74 19.20
N PHE A 474 -13.32 -50.17 19.22
CA PHE A 474 -12.92 -51.34 18.43
C PHE A 474 -13.34 -52.57 19.25
N GLY A 475 -14.16 -53.45 18.66
CA GLY A 475 -14.75 -54.57 19.42
C GLY A 475 -15.75 -55.43 18.64
N ASN A 476 -15.33 -55.93 17.48
CA ASN A 476 -15.56 -57.30 16.96
C ASN A 476 -15.20 -57.36 15.47
#